data_AF-A0A3N5UQ14-F1
#
_entry.id   AF-A0A3N5UQ14-F1
#
_cell.length_a   1.000
_cell.length_b   1.000
_cell.length_c   1.000
_cell.angle_alpha   90.00
_cell.angle_beta   90.00
_cell.angle_gamma   90.00
#
_symmetry.space_group_name_H-M   'P 1'
#
loop_
_entity.id
_entity.type
_entity.pdbx_description
1 polymer ?
#
loop_
_entity_poly.entity_id
_entity_poly.type
_entity_poly.pdbx_seq_one_letter_code
_entity_poly.pdbx_strand_id
1 'polypeptide(L)'
;MAIFDQRGQQVTYQYNAAGDINFGAVQNRMDLVGELGKLQREMTQARQAGVFDEGMATDAEYQLTKAVQEAKKPAPDKWTILDHLGSAKTLVEGVAAAGGLVTALTKAAELVRQFF
;
A
#
# COMPACT_ATOMS: atom_id res chain seq x y z
N MET A 1 -3.12 14.03 34.20
CA MET A 1 -3.79 13.03 33.33
C MET A 1 -4.51 13.81 32.24
N ALA A 2 -4.01 13.78 31.01
CA ALA A 2 -4.68 14.44 29.88
C ALA A 2 -5.77 13.50 29.37
N ILE A 3 -7.03 13.94 29.43
CA ILE A 3 -8.16 13.25 28.81
C ILE A 3 -8.01 13.48 27.31
N PHE A 4 -7.71 12.42 26.56
CA PHE A 4 -7.77 12.45 25.10
C PHE A 4 -9.25 12.55 24.69
N ASP A 5 -9.71 13.78 24.42
CA ASP A 5 -11.05 14.05 23.92
C ASP A 5 -11.05 14.00 22.38
N GLN A 6 -11.77 13.03 21.82
CA GLN A 6 -11.89 12.81 20.37
C GLN A 6 -13.20 13.38 19.81
N ARG A 7 -14.01 14.08 20.61
CA ARG A 7 -15.29 14.64 20.19
C ARG A 7 -15.03 15.90 19.35
N GLY A 8 -15.13 15.76 18.03
CA GLY A 8 -14.92 16.84 17.07
C GLY A 8 -13.88 16.54 16.00
N GLN A 9 -13.19 15.39 16.06
CA GLN A 9 -12.41 14.92 14.91
C GLN A 9 -13.35 14.43 13.82
N GLN A 10 -13.70 15.34 12.91
CA GLN A 10 -14.26 14.98 11.62
C GLN A 10 -13.11 14.39 10.80
N VAL A 11 -13.06 13.07 10.70
CA VAL A 11 -12.11 12.41 9.80
C VAL A 11 -12.65 12.63 8.39
N THR A 12 -12.19 13.70 7.73
CA THR A 12 -12.79 14.23 6.49
C THR A 12 -12.80 13.23 5.33
N TYR A 13 -12.03 12.15 5.40
CA TYR A 13 -12.18 10.99 4.51
C TYR A 13 -11.45 9.80 5.14
N GLN A 14 -12.17 8.75 5.56
CA GLN A 14 -11.55 7.45 5.81
C GLN A 14 -11.59 6.66 4.52
N TYR A 15 -10.49 6.68 3.78
CA TYR A 15 -10.34 5.83 2.61
C TYR A 15 -10.19 4.38 3.10
N ASN A 16 -11.23 3.56 2.91
CA ASN A 16 -11.22 2.14 3.25
C ASN A 16 -10.46 1.35 2.16
N ALA A 17 -9.13 1.50 2.21
CA ALA A 17 -8.14 0.83 1.36
C ALA A 17 -8.00 -0.68 1.63
N ALA A 18 -9.10 -1.41 1.76
CA ALA A 18 -9.00 -2.85 2.05
C ALA A 18 -10.23 -3.67 1.64
N GLY A 19 -11.21 -3.08 0.92
CA GLY A 19 -12.45 -3.81 0.60
C GLY A 19 -12.21 -5.07 -0.23
N ASP A 20 -11.27 -4.99 -1.19
CA ASP A 20 -10.99 -6.06 -2.15
C ASP A 20 -9.65 -6.79 -1.91
N ILE A 21 -8.75 -6.22 -1.08
CA ILE A 21 -7.44 -6.80 -0.78
C ILE A 21 -7.58 -7.83 0.32
N ASN A 22 -7.16 -9.07 0.05
CA ASN A 22 -7.19 -10.17 1.01
C ASN A 22 -5.82 -10.83 1.14
N PHE A 23 -4.92 -10.16 1.85
CA PHE A 23 -3.61 -10.71 2.19
C PHE A 23 -3.66 -11.95 3.11
N GLY A 24 -4.79 -12.20 3.79
CA GLY A 24 -4.97 -13.40 4.61
C GLY A 24 -5.17 -14.68 3.80
N ALA A 25 -5.55 -14.56 2.53
CA ALA A 25 -5.76 -15.70 1.62
C ALA A 25 -4.54 -16.02 0.76
N VAL A 26 -3.44 -15.26 0.86
CA VAL A 26 -2.23 -15.46 0.06
C VAL A 26 -1.49 -16.72 0.51
N GLN A 27 -1.32 -17.68 -0.39
CA GLN A 27 -0.64 -18.95 -0.10
C GLN A 27 0.65 -19.13 -0.91
N ASN A 28 0.85 -18.33 -1.95
CA ASN A 28 2.02 -18.44 -2.82
C ASN A 28 2.37 -17.09 -3.51
N ARG A 29 3.47 -17.09 -4.27
CA ARG A 29 3.95 -15.90 -5.01
C ARG A 29 2.92 -15.34 -6.00
N MET A 30 2.17 -16.20 -6.68
CA MET A 30 1.20 -15.78 -7.69
C MET A 30 0.00 -15.08 -7.03
N ASP A 31 -0.49 -15.60 -5.91
CA ASP A 31 -1.54 -14.95 -5.12
C ASP A 31 -1.07 -13.56 -4.67
N LEU A 32 0.17 -13.46 -4.17
CA LEU A 32 0.75 -12.18 -3.74
C LEU A 32 0.86 -11.18 -4.90
N VAL A 33 1.28 -11.61 -6.09
CA VAL A 33 1.29 -10.75 -7.28
C VAL A 33 -0.12 -10.25 -7.62
N GLY A 34 -1.14 -11.09 -7.45
CA GLY A 34 -2.55 -10.70 -7.59
C GLY A 34 -2.97 -9.61 -6.60
N GLU A 35 -2.64 -9.79 -5.32
CA GLU A 35 -2.96 -8.81 -4.27
C GLU A 35 -2.16 -7.51 -4.41
N LEU A 36 -0.89 -7.55 -4.84
CA LEU A 36 -0.11 -6.35 -5.18
C LEU A 36 -0.77 -5.54 -6.32
N GLY A 37 -1.37 -6.23 -7.29
CA GLY A 37 -2.14 -5.57 -8.37
C GLY A 37 -3.43 -4.90 -7.87
N LYS A 38 -4.06 -5.44 -6.83
CA LYS A 38 -5.21 -4.78 -6.17
C LYS A 38 -4.76 -3.55 -5.39
N LEU A 39 -3.66 -3.66 -4.64
CA LEU A 39 -3.05 -2.54 -3.94
C LEU A 39 -2.69 -1.38 -4.89
N GLN A 40 -2.22 -1.70 -6.10
CA GLN A 40 -1.98 -0.70 -7.14
C GLN A 40 -3.25 0.06 -7.53
N ARG A 41 -4.37 -0.66 -7.72
CA ARG A 41 -5.66 -0.02 -8.04
C ARG A 41 -6.15 0.86 -6.90
N GLU A 42 -6.00 0.42 -5.67
CA GLU A 42 -6.39 1.24 -4.53
C GLU A 42 -5.53 2.50 -4.37
N MET A 43 -4.23 2.43 -4.67
CA MET A 43 -3.38 3.63 -4.71
C MET A 43 -3.92 4.64 -5.74
N THR A 44 -4.34 4.14 -6.92
CA THR A 44 -4.95 4.97 -7.95
C THR A 44 -6.30 5.56 -7.57
N GLN A 45 -7.13 4.80 -6.87
CA GLN A 45 -8.39 5.32 -6.36
C GLN A 45 -8.16 6.40 -5.30
N ALA A 46 -7.19 6.21 -4.40
CA ALA A 46 -6.82 7.22 -3.41
C ALA A 46 -6.24 8.50 -4.06
N ARG A 47 -5.46 8.36 -5.14
CA ARG A 47 -5.03 9.51 -5.97
C ARG A 47 -6.22 10.25 -6.56
N GLN A 48 -7.13 9.54 -7.23
CA GLN A 48 -8.32 10.12 -7.85
C GLN A 48 -9.26 10.79 -6.83
N ALA A 49 -9.30 10.26 -5.61
CA ALA A 49 -10.05 10.84 -4.50
C ALA A 49 -9.35 12.04 -3.83
N GLY A 50 -8.14 12.41 -4.26
CA GLY A 50 -7.38 13.52 -3.68
C GLY A 50 -6.94 13.26 -2.24
N VAL A 51 -6.73 11.99 -1.85
CA VAL A 51 -6.24 11.62 -0.52
C VAL A 51 -4.82 12.16 -0.30
N PHE A 52 -4.06 12.30 -1.38
CA PHE A 52 -2.67 12.73 -1.41
C PHE A 52 -2.48 13.94 -2.31
N ASP A 53 -1.33 14.61 -2.16
CA ASP A 53 -0.81 15.48 -3.21
C ASP A 53 -0.55 14.67 -4.50
N GLU A 54 -0.80 15.27 -5.67
CA GLU A 54 -0.71 14.59 -6.98
C GLU A 54 0.72 14.10 -7.27
N GLY A 55 1.75 14.84 -6.84
CA GLY A 55 3.14 14.45 -7.00
C GLY A 55 3.47 13.22 -6.14
N MET A 56 3.09 13.28 -4.85
CA MET A 56 3.23 12.16 -3.93
C MET A 56 2.52 10.90 -4.43
N ALA A 57 1.28 11.06 -4.93
CA ALA A 57 0.49 9.96 -5.44
C ALA A 57 1.14 9.31 -6.68
N THR A 58 1.64 10.14 -7.60
CA THR A 58 2.35 9.67 -8.80
C THR A 58 3.59 8.87 -8.43
N ASP A 59 4.39 9.36 -7.48
CA ASP A 59 5.58 8.67 -7.03
C ASP A 59 5.27 7.36 -6.29
N ALA A 60 4.23 7.35 -5.45
CA ALA A 60 3.82 6.14 -4.74
C ALA A 60 3.29 5.06 -5.70
N GLU A 61 2.46 5.45 -6.69
CA GLU A 61 2.01 4.56 -7.76
C GLU A 61 3.19 4.02 -8.58
N TYR A 62 4.18 4.86 -8.88
CA TYR A 62 5.36 4.47 -9.64
C TYR A 62 6.17 3.40 -8.92
N GLN A 63 6.44 3.60 -7.62
CA GLN A 63 7.14 2.62 -6.80
C GLN A 63 6.37 1.30 -6.73
N LEU A 64 5.07 1.36 -6.48
CA LEU A 64 4.23 0.16 -6.41
C LEU A 64 4.16 -0.58 -7.77
N THR A 65 4.14 0.16 -8.87
CA THR A 65 4.22 -0.41 -10.22
C THR A 65 5.52 -1.18 -10.42
N LYS A 66 6.67 -0.64 -9.98
CA LYS A 66 7.95 -1.34 -10.04
C LYS A 66 7.98 -2.60 -9.18
N ALA A 67 7.43 -2.55 -7.97
CA ALA A 67 7.32 -3.72 -7.10
C ALA A 67 6.53 -4.86 -7.79
N VAL A 68 5.39 -4.53 -8.42
CA VAL A 68 4.58 -5.50 -9.19
C VAL A 68 5.34 -6.06 -10.38
N GLN A 69 6.05 -5.21 -11.14
CA GLN A 69 6.83 -5.64 -12.30
C GLN A 69 7.97 -6.57 -11.91
N GLU A 70 8.69 -6.25 -10.84
CA GLU A 70 9.77 -7.09 -10.29
C GLU A 70 9.23 -8.44 -9.84
N ALA A 71 8.13 -8.45 -9.08
CA ALA A 71 7.48 -9.66 -8.59
C ALA A 71 6.98 -10.60 -9.71
N LYS A 72 6.74 -10.06 -10.92
CA LYS A 72 6.31 -10.83 -12.10
C LYS A 72 7.46 -11.43 -12.91
N LYS A 73 8.71 -11.09 -12.63
CA LYS A 73 9.85 -11.62 -13.37
C LYS A 73 10.01 -13.13 -13.14
N PRO A 74 10.60 -13.88 -14.10
CA PRO A 74 10.94 -15.29 -13.89
C PRO A 74 11.90 -15.53 -12.72
N ALA A 75 12.82 -14.58 -12.49
CA ALA A 75 13.73 -14.53 -11.35
C ALA A 75 13.58 -13.17 -10.64
N PRO A 76 12.57 -13.02 -9.76
CA PRO A 76 12.31 -11.79 -9.02
C PRO A 76 13.42 -11.51 -8.00
N ASP A 77 13.84 -10.26 -7.88
CA ASP A 77 14.70 -9.81 -6.79
C ASP A 77 13.89 -9.34 -5.58
N LYS A 78 13.94 -10.11 -4.50
CA LYS A 78 13.21 -9.85 -3.25
C LYS A 78 13.49 -8.45 -2.69
N TRP A 79 14.76 -8.03 -2.67
CA TRP A 79 15.17 -6.77 -2.04
C TRP A 79 14.65 -5.57 -2.82
N THR A 80 14.70 -5.65 -4.14
CA THR A 80 14.13 -4.64 -5.05
C THR A 80 12.62 -4.49 -4.84
N ILE A 81 11.88 -5.59 -4.69
CA ILE A 81 10.44 -5.52 -4.36
C ILE A 81 10.23 -4.80 -3.03
N LEU A 82 10.99 -5.17 -1.99
CA LEU A 82 10.88 -4.58 -0.65
C LEU A 82 11.23 -3.09 -0.64
N ASP A 83 12.26 -2.67 -1.37
CA ASP A 83 12.69 -1.27 -1.48
C ASP A 83 11.61 -0.40 -2.13
N HIS A 84 10.96 -0.93 -3.18
CA HIS A 84 9.85 -0.25 -3.84
C HIS A 84 8.61 -0.15 -2.93
N LEU A 85 8.23 -1.24 -2.25
CA LEU A 85 7.13 -1.21 -1.28
C LEU A 85 7.42 -0.26 -0.09
N GLY A 86 8.67 -0.25 0.38
CA GLY A 86 9.14 0.65 1.42
C GLY A 86 9.06 2.11 0.98
N SER A 87 9.56 2.43 -0.21
CA SER A 87 9.48 3.77 -0.80
C SER A 87 8.04 4.25 -0.94
N ALA A 88 7.15 3.40 -1.46
CA ALA A 88 5.72 3.71 -1.56
C ALA A 88 5.10 4.00 -0.19
N LYS A 89 5.44 3.20 0.83
CA LYS A 89 4.97 3.40 2.21
C LYS A 89 5.43 4.74 2.78
N THR A 90 6.71 5.06 2.66
CA THR A 90 7.28 6.31 3.18
C THR A 90 6.62 7.54 2.57
N LEU A 91 6.22 7.47 1.29
CA LEU A 91 5.52 8.57 0.63
C LEU A 91 4.14 8.81 1.25
N VAL A 92 3.42 7.76 1.64
CA VAL A 92 2.01 7.87 2.09
C VAL A 92 1.83 7.83 3.62
N GLU A 93 2.85 7.48 4.39
CA GLU A 93 2.73 7.27 5.85
C GLU A 93 2.43 8.54 6.66
N GLY A 94 2.77 9.72 6.13
CA GLY A 94 2.45 11.00 6.76
C GLY A 94 0.98 11.42 6.58
N VAL A 95 0.21 10.71 5.75
CA VAL A 95 -1.16 11.10 5.40
C VAL A 95 -2.17 10.30 6.23
N ALA A 96 -2.83 10.96 7.18
CA ALA A 96 -3.76 10.31 8.11
C ALA A 96 -4.89 9.53 7.40
N ALA A 97 -5.42 10.09 6.30
CA ALA A 97 -6.46 9.46 5.49
C ALA A 97 -5.99 8.19 4.75
N ALA A 98 -4.68 7.93 4.69
CA ALA A 98 -4.06 6.81 4.00
C ALA A 98 -3.60 5.67 4.92
N GLY A 99 -3.99 5.67 6.19
CA GLY A 99 -3.59 4.63 7.16
C GLY A 99 -3.89 3.20 6.69
N GLY A 100 -4.96 3.00 5.92
CA GLY A 100 -5.27 1.71 5.29
C GLY A 100 -4.21 1.28 4.26
N LEU A 101 -3.77 2.19 3.39
CA LEU A 101 -2.74 1.92 2.39
C LEU A 101 -1.38 1.63 3.04
N VAL A 102 -1.04 2.35 4.11
CA VAL A 102 0.18 2.08 4.91
C VAL A 102 0.14 0.66 5.45
N THR A 103 -0.99 0.26 6.05
CA THR A 103 -1.18 -1.10 6.59
C THR A 103 -1.06 -2.15 5.49
N ALA A 104 -1.68 -1.91 4.33
CA ALA A 104 -1.63 -2.81 3.19
C ALA A 104 -0.21 -2.94 2.62
N LEU A 105 0.54 -1.85 2.48
CA LEU A 105 1.94 -1.85 2.04
C LEU A 105 2.86 -2.60 3.03
N THR A 106 2.65 -2.40 4.33
CA THR A 106 3.36 -3.17 5.36
C THR A 106 3.06 -4.66 5.24
N LYS A 107 1.78 -5.03 5.06
CA LYS A 107 1.41 -6.44 4.94
C LYS A 107 1.95 -7.09 3.66
N ALA A 108 1.92 -6.37 2.54
CA ALA A 108 2.53 -6.79 1.31
C ALA A 108 4.04 -7.08 1.49
N ALA A 109 4.76 -6.19 2.18
CA ALA A 109 6.19 -6.38 2.44
C ALA A 109 6.47 -7.62 3.32
N GLU A 110 5.62 -7.92 4.31
CA GLU A 110 5.72 -9.17 5.09
C GLU A 110 5.57 -10.41 4.20
N LEU A 111 4.56 -10.42 3.32
CA LEU A 111 4.31 -11.54 2.44
C LEU A 111 5.42 -11.68 1.37
N VAL A 112 5.99 -10.57 0.90
CA VAL A 112 7.18 -10.61 0.04
C VAL A 112 8.34 -11.28 0.77
N ARG A 113 8.56 -10.98 2.05
CA ARG A 113 9.60 -11.66 2.85
C ARG A 113 9.37 -13.16 2.99
N GLN A 114 8.11 -13.59 3.01
CA GLN A 114 7.72 -14.99 3.16
C GLN A 114 7.85 -15.78 1.86
N PHE A 115 7.42 -15.20 0.74
CA PHE A 115 7.25 -15.95 -0.52
C PHE A 115 8.38 -15.75 -1.52
N PHE A 116 9.11 -14.63 -1.49
CA PHE A 116 10.26 -14.36 -2.38
C PHE A 116 11.58 -14.61 -1.66
#